data_AF-A0A128FIY0-F1
#
_entry.id   AF-A0A128FIY0-F1
#
_cell.length_a   1.000
_cell.length_b   1.000
_cell.length_c   1.000
_cell.angle_alpha   90.00
_cell.angle_beta   90.00
_cell.angle_gamma   90.00
#
_symmetry.space_group_name_H-M   'P 1'
#
loop_
_entity.id
_entity.type
_entity.pdbx_description
1 polymer ?
#
loop_
_entity_poly.entity_id
_entity_poly.type
_entity_poly.pdbx_seq_one_letter_code
_entity_poly.pdbx_strand_id
1 'polypeptide(L)'
;MTVQIPQGYRVNAQGHMVPESQIKPIDLIRDDLVQNVVTAARQQQQALAAFKLLAMNEVTDFVDLSAEAYDVKYGGTKGNVTLMSFDGRYKLVRAKGEHRVFDERIQAAKTLIDACINRWSENVNDHIKALVDHAFRVNKQGRIDVNQVLSLRQLDIDDDQWNEAMDAIADSIQVTGTSSYLRLYERNSDDSYRQIPLDIAKL
;
A
#
# COMPACT_ATOMS: atom_id res chain seq x y z
N MET A 1 20.96 19.91 -14.35
CA MET A 1 21.69 20.28 -15.57
C MET A 1 21.37 19.25 -16.63
N THR A 2 20.65 19.61 -17.69
CA THR A 2 20.44 18.73 -18.86
C THR A 2 21.74 18.68 -19.64
N VAL A 3 22.43 17.54 -19.61
CA VAL A 3 23.65 17.32 -20.41
C VAL A 3 23.23 17.26 -21.87
N GLN A 4 23.69 18.22 -22.67
CA GLN A 4 23.43 18.26 -24.10
C GLN A 4 24.31 17.20 -24.78
N ILE A 5 23.70 16.15 -25.32
CA ILE A 5 24.41 15.05 -25.99
C ILE A 5 24.68 15.49 -27.44
N PRO A 6 25.94 15.54 -27.91
CA PRO A 6 26.25 15.84 -29.30
C PRO A 6 25.67 14.81 -30.26
N GLN A 7 25.33 15.23 -31.48
CA GLN A 7 24.83 14.31 -32.52
C GLN A 7 25.86 13.21 -32.81
N GLY A 8 25.41 11.95 -32.88
CA GLY A 8 26.28 10.79 -33.11
C GLY A 8 27.01 10.26 -31.86
N TYR A 9 26.61 10.69 -30.67
CA TYR A 9 27.09 10.18 -29.39
C TYR A 9 25.95 9.64 -28.53
N ARG A 10 26.24 8.66 -27.68
CA ARG A 10 25.36 8.19 -26.60
C ARG A 10 26.08 8.21 -25.26
N VAL A 11 25.32 8.31 -24.17
CA VAL A 11 25.88 8.26 -22.80
C VAL A 11 25.77 6.84 -22.28
N ASN A 12 26.89 6.26 -21.86
CA ASN A 12 26.89 4.91 -21.29
C ASN A 12 26.49 4.90 -19.79
N ALA A 13 26.40 3.72 -19.19
CA ALA A 13 26.00 3.56 -17.78
C ALA A 13 26.95 4.21 -16.76
N GLN A 14 28.19 4.51 -17.14
CA GLN A 14 29.18 5.21 -16.31
C GLN A 14 29.10 6.75 -16.47
N GLY A 15 28.23 7.25 -17.35
CA GLY A 15 28.10 8.67 -17.66
C GLY A 15 29.07 9.17 -18.73
N HIS A 16 29.83 8.30 -19.39
CA HIS A 16 30.76 8.69 -20.46
C HIS A 16 30.02 8.87 -21.79
N MET A 17 30.43 9.88 -22.57
CA MET A 17 29.97 10.07 -23.95
C MET A 17 30.76 9.15 -24.88
N VAL A 18 30.07 8.26 -25.59
CA VAL A 18 30.65 7.29 -26.52
C VAL A 18 30.15 7.59 -27.93
N PRO A 19 31.03 7.75 -28.93
CA PRO A 19 30.60 7.86 -30.33
C PRO A 19 29.83 6.61 -30.75
N GLU A 20 28.71 6.76 -31.46
CA GLU A 20 27.89 5.63 -31.91
C GLU A 20 28.67 4.66 -32.80
N SER A 21 29.66 5.14 -33.55
CA SER A 21 30.56 4.31 -34.38
C SER A 21 31.42 3.34 -33.57
N GLN A 22 31.59 3.57 -32.26
CA GLN A 22 32.34 2.69 -31.36
C GLN A 22 31.43 1.72 -30.58
N ILE A 23 30.12 1.82 -30.77
CA ILE A 23 29.13 0.93 -30.14
C ILE A 23 28.82 -0.20 -31.11
N LYS A 24 28.79 -1.45 -30.62
CA LYS A 24 28.45 -2.59 -31.47
C LYS A 24 27.02 -2.42 -32.01
N PRO A 25 26.75 -2.75 -33.28
CA PRO A 25 25.40 -2.60 -33.86
C PRO A 25 24.29 -3.28 -33.04
N ILE A 26 24.56 -4.46 -32.46
CA ILE A 26 23.60 -5.17 -31.61
C ILE A 26 23.27 -4.42 -30.31
N ASP A 27 24.23 -3.68 -29.76
CA ASP A 27 24.02 -2.91 -28.53
C ASP A 27 23.22 -1.63 -28.82
N LEU A 28 23.40 -1.01 -30.00
CA LEU A 28 22.55 0.09 -30.47
C LEU A 28 21.10 -0.37 -30.67
N ILE A 29 20.89 -1.49 -31.35
CA ILE A 29 19.55 -2.07 -31.55
C ILE A 29 18.89 -2.41 -30.20
N ARG A 30 19.67 -2.95 -29.25
CA ARG A 30 19.16 -3.24 -27.90
C ARG A 30 18.76 -1.97 -27.16
N ASP A 31 19.59 -0.94 -27.18
CA ASP A 31 19.29 0.34 -26.55
C ASP A 31 18.02 0.95 -27.17
N ASP A 32 17.92 1.01 -28.50
CA ASP A 32 16.74 1.52 -29.19
C ASP A 32 15.47 0.74 -28.81
N LEU A 33 15.54 -0.59 -28.76
CA LEU A 33 14.43 -1.43 -28.29
C LEU A 33 14.00 -1.06 -26.87
N VAL A 34 14.95 -0.95 -25.94
CA VAL A 34 14.67 -0.61 -24.54
C VAL A 34 14.06 0.80 -24.44
N GLN A 35 14.63 1.80 -25.11
CA GLN A 35 14.12 3.17 -25.11
C GLN A 35 12.70 3.25 -25.67
N ASN A 36 12.44 2.53 -26.77
CA ASN A 36 11.12 2.51 -27.40
C ASN A 36 10.07 1.87 -26.48
N VAL A 37 10.38 0.72 -25.88
CA VAL A 37 9.47 0.02 -24.95
C VAL A 37 9.22 0.88 -23.70
N VAL A 38 10.25 1.49 -23.12
CA VAL A 38 10.11 2.37 -21.95
C VAL A 38 9.28 3.61 -22.28
N THR A 39 9.46 4.19 -23.47
CA THR A 39 8.67 5.33 -23.93
C THR A 39 7.19 4.97 -24.06
N ALA A 40 6.88 3.85 -24.71
CA ALA A 40 5.52 3.35 -24.82
C ALA A 40 4.91 3.04 -23.44
N ALA A 41 5.67 2.41 -22.54
CA ALA A 41 5.22 2.11 -21.18
C ALA A 41 4.91 3.39 -20.38
N ARG A 42 5.70 4.46 -20.52
CA ARG A 42 5.43 5.76 -19.89
C ARG A 42 4.13 6.39 -20.37
N GLN A 43 3.80 6.26 -21.66
CA GLN A 43 2.52 6.74 -22.20
C GLN A 43 1.34 5.99 -21.57
N GLN A 44 1.42 4.66 -21.47
CA GLN A 44 0.38 3.86 -20.80
C GLN A 44 0.26 4.19 -19.31
N GLN A 45 1.39 4.39 -18.63
CA GLN A 45 1.41 4.81 -17.22
C GLN A 45 0.68 6.15 -17.03
N GLN A 46 0.95 7.13 -17.89
CA GLN A 46 0.29 8.44 -17.84
C GLN A 46 -1.22 8.33 -18.10
N ALA A 47 -1.63 7.54 -19.09
CA ALA A 47 -3.04 7.29 -19.38
C ALA A 47 -3.75 6.64 -18.19
N LEU A 48 -3.14 5.63 -17.57
CA LEU A 48 -3.70 4.96 -16.40
C LEU A 48 -3.77 5.88 -15.17
N ALA A 49 -2.76 6.74 -14.97
CA ALA A 49 -2.76 7.73 -13.90
C ALA A 49 -3.88 8.78 -14.08
N ALA A 50 -4.06 9.28 -15.31
CA ALA A 50 -5.12 10.22 -15.65
C ALA A 50 -6.51 9.58 -15.45
N PHE A 51 -6.71 8.35 -15.95
CA PHE A 51 -7.93 7.57 -15.73
C PHE A 51 -8.24 7.42 -14.23
N LYS A 52 -7.24 7.03 -13.42
CA LYS A 52 -7.42 6.88 -11.97
C LYS A 52 -7.88 8.19 -11.32
N LEU A 53 -7.28 9.32 -11.68
CA LEU A 53 -7.63 10.62 -11.10
C LEU A 53 -9.06 11.02 -11.46
N LEU A 54 -9.42 10.94 -12.75
CA LEU A 54 -10.75 11.29 -13.23
C LEU A 54 -11.83 10.43 -12.57
N ALA A 55 -11.68 9.10 -12.62
CA ALA A 55 -12.67 8.19 -12.02
C ALA A 55 -12.81 8.38 -10.50
N MET A 56 -11.73 8.70 -9.79
CA MET A 56 -11.79 8.98 -8.35
C MET A 56 -12.55 10.27 -8.03
N ASN A 57 -12.38 11.31 -8.86
CA ASN A 57 -13.11 12.56 -8.72
C ASN A 57 -14.60 12.35 -9.02
N GLU A 58 -14.94 11.68 -10.13
CA GLU A 58 -16.33 11.36 -10.47
C GLU A 58 -17.06 10.59 -9.36
N VAL A 59 -16.39 9.62 -8.75
CA VAL A 59 -16.96 8.86 -7.61
C VAL A 59 -17.15 9.75 -6.39
N THR A 60 -16.27 10.73 -6.17
CA THR A 60 -16.39 11.67 -5.06
C THR A 60 -17.55 12.62 -5.30
N ASP A 61 -17.62 13.23 -6.49
CA ASP A 61 -18.70 14.13 -6.90
C ASP A 61 -20.07 13.42 -6.83
N PHE A 62 -20.15 12.16 -7.25
CA PHE A 62 -21.39 11.37 -7.16
C PHE A 62 -21.83 11.11 -5.71
N VAL A 63 -20.88 10.82 -4.81
CA VAL A 63 -21.18 10.60 -3.39
C VAL A 63 -21.68 11.89 -2.75
N ASP A 64 -21.04 13.01 -3.05
CA ASP A 64 -21.42 14.32 -2.53
C ASP A 64 -22.84 14.70 -3.03
N LEU A 65 -23.10 14.54 -4.34
CA LEU A 65 -24.43 14.74 -4.94
C LEU A 65 -25.51 13.84 -4.29
N SER A 66 -25.18 12.58 -4.04
CA SER A 66 -26.11 11.63 -3.42
C SER A 66 -26.45 12.02 -1.98
N ALA A 67 -25.53 12.66 -1.26
CA ALA A 67 -25.74 13.09 0.11
C ALA A 67 -26.55 14.39 0.21
N GLU A 68 -26.31 15.33 -0.72
CA GLU A 68 -27.11 16.56 -0.86
C GLU A 68 -28.60 16.25 -1.02
N ALA A 69 -28.96 15.17 -1.73
CA ALA A 69 -30.35 14.76 -1.92
C ALA A 69 -31.10 14.44 -0.60
N TYR A 70 -30.39 14.18 0.49
CA TYR A 70 -30.96 13.88 1.81
C TYR A 70 -30.66 14.95 2.87
N ASP A 71 -30.15 16.12 2.46
CA ASP A 71 -29.71 17.21 3.35
C ASP A 71 -28.69 16.75 4.42
N VAL A 72 -27.98 15.65 4.13
CA VAL A 72 -26.91 15.13 4.96
C VAL A 72 -25.60 15.62 4.34
N LYS A 73 -24.83 16.41 5.09
CA LYS A 73 -23.41 16.56 4.76
C LYS A 73 -22.77 15.22 5.03
N TYR A 74 -22.42 14.47 3.98
CA TYR A 74 -21.60 13.27 4.12
C TYR A 74 -20.23 13.72 4.64
N GLY A 75 -20.11 13.84 5.97
CA GLY A 75 -19.00 14.45 6.69
C GLY A 75 -17.72 13.61 6.68
N GLY A 76 -17.50 12.86 5.60
CA GLY A 76 -16.39 11.96 5.50
C GLY A 76 -16.17 11.53 4.06
N THR A 77 -15.21 12.18 3.43
CA THR A 77 -14.29 11.56 2.47
C THR A 77 -13.58 10.31 3.04
N LYS A 78 -13.91 9.87 4.27
CA LYS A 78 -13.39 8.72 4.99
C LYS A 78 -14.37 7.54 4.84
N GLY A 79 -14.01 6.60 4.00
CA GLY A 79 -14.74 5.34 3.89
C GLY A 79 -14.55 4.69 2.53
N ASN A 80 -14.66 3.36 2.54
CA ASN A 80 -14.77 2.60 1.31
C ASN A 80 -16.16 2.87 0.70
N VAL A 81 -16.22 3.09 -0.61
CA VAL A 81 -17.48 3.29 -1.35
C VAL A 81 -17.62 2.17 -2.36
N THR A 82 -18.81 1.60 -2.44
CA THR A 82 -19.18 0.61 -3.45
C THR A 82 -20.36 1.15 -4.25
N LEU A 83 -20.18 1.29 -5.56
CA LEU A 83 -21.22 1.66 -6.51
C LEU A 83 -21.49 0.47 -7.43
N MET A 84 -22.75 0.24 -7.76
CA MET A 84 -23.17 -0.79 -8.71
C MET A 84 -23.90 -0.14 -9.88
N SER A 85 -23.71 -0.67 -11.09
CA SER A 85 -24.56 -0.29 -12.21
C SER A 85 -26.00 -0.73 -11.95
N PHE A 86 -26.96 -0.08 -12.59
CA PHE A 86 -28.39 -0.33 -12.37
C PHE A 86 -28.80 -1.78 -12.67
N ASP A 87 -28.23 -2.37 -13.72
CA ASP A 87 -28.41 -3.79 -14.08
C ASP A 87 -27.63 -4.76 -13.18
N GLY A 88 -26.80 -4.24 -12.26
CA GLY A 88 -25.92 -5.02 -11.40
C GLY A 88 -24.86 -5.80 -12.17
N ARG A 89 -24.49 -5.39 -13.39
CA ARG A 89 -23.41 -6.02 -14.15
C ARG A 89 -22.03 -5.55 -13.71
N TYR A 90 -21.91 -4.27 -13.38
CA TYR A 90 -20.64 -3.65 -13.02
C TYR A 90 -20.65 -3.18 -11.57
N LYS A 91 -19.49 -3.32 -10.93
CA LYS A 91 -19.27 -2.83 -9.57
C LYS A 91 -17.97 -2.05 -9.50
N LEU A 92 -18.05 -0.84 -8.96
CA LEU A 92 -16.93 0.05 -8.73
C LEU A 92 -16.70 0.20 -7.24
N VAL A 93 -15.47 0.00 -6.78
CA VAL A 93 -15.09 0.12 -5.37
C VAL A 93 -13.95 1.13 -5.23
N ARG A 94 -14.20 2.23 -4.51
CA ARG A 94 -13.16 3.13 -4.00
C ARG A 94 -12.80 2.69 -2.59
N ALA A 95 -11.60 2.17 -2.40
CA ALA A 95 -11.08 1.81 -1.08
C ALA A 95 -10.04 2.82 -0.59
N LYS A 96 -10.08 3.17 0.70
CA LYS A 96 -9.05 3.97 1.35
C LYS A 96 -8.32 3.13 2.38
N GLY A 97 -7.02 2.94 2.20
CA GLY A 97 -6.15 2.27 3.15
C GLY A 97 -5.30 3.29 3.90
N GLU A 98 -5.19 3.13 5.22
CA GLU A 98 -4.29 3.93 6.06
C GLU A 98 -2.95 3.20 6.20
N HIS A 99 -1.86 3.95 6.06
CA HIS A 99 -0.52 3.48 6.40
C HIS A 99 -0.27 3.80 7.86
N ARG A 100 -0.25 2.75 8.69
CA ARG A 100 -0.03 2.86 10.13
C ARG A 100 1.42 2.49 10.45
N VAL A 101 2.02 3.26 11.34
CA VAL A 101 3.31 2.92 11.96
C VAL A 101 3.19 3.10 13.46
N PHE A 102 4.14 2.54 14.19
CA PHE A 102 4.31 2.85 15.59
C PHE A 102 5.26 4.02 15.79
N ASP A 103 4.97 4.88 16.77
CA ASP A 103 5.91 5.85 17.34
C ASP A 103 6.78 5.21 18.43
N GLU A 104 7.59 5.99 19.14
CA GLU A 104 8.53 5.52 20.16
C GLU A 104 7.88 4.78 21.32
N ARG A 105 6.58 5.02 21.60
CA ARG A 105 5.86 4.38 22.73
C ARG A 105 5.77 2.87 22.58
N ILE A 106 5.95 2.33 21.36
CA ILE A 106 5.98 0.89 21.12
C ILE A 106 7.11 0.18 21.88
N GLN A 107 8.22 0.87 22.14
CA GLN A 107 9.31 0.30 22.94
C GLN A 107 8.95 0.26 24.43
N ALA A 108 8.20 1.25 24.92
CA ALA A 108 7.67 1.24 26.27
C ALA A 108 6.67 0.08 26.45
N ALA A 109 5.76 -0.10 25.49
CA ALA A 109 4.83 -1.23 25.48
C ALA A 109 5.56 -2.59 25.49
N LYS A 110 6.60 -2.76 24.65
CA LYS A 110 7.41 -3.99 24.65
C LYS A 110 8.03 -4.26 26.02
N THR A 111 8.56 -3.22 26.66
CA THR A 111 9.19 -3.34 27.99
C THR A 111 8.20 -3.81 29.05
N LEU A 112 6.97 -3.28 29.02
CA LEU A 112 5.90 -3.71 29.92
C LEU A 112 5.51 -5.18 29.68
N ILE A 113 5.40 -5.58 28.41
CA ILE A 113 5.10 -6.97 28.03
C ILE A 113 6.21 -7.92 28.50
N ASP A 114 7.47 -7.60 28.23
CA ASP A 114 8.62 -8.41 28.62
C ASP A 114 8.68 -8.57 30.15
N ALA A 115 8.43 -7.49 30.91
CA ALA A 115 8.38 -7.52 32.36
C ALA A 115 7.24 -8.43 32.87
N CYS A 116 6.07 -8.34 32.24
CA CYS A 116 4.91 -9.17 32.56
C CYS A 116 5.20 -10.66 32.34
N ILE A 117 5.76 -11.02 31.17
CA ILE A 117 6.13 -12.40 30.82
C ILE A 117 7.20 -12.96 31.74
N ASN A 118 8.21 -12.16 32.12
CA ASN A 118 9.29 -12.62 33.00
C ASN A 118 8.82 -12.85 34.45
N ARG A 119 7.78 -12.13 34.89
CA ARG A 119 7.17 -12.35 36.21
C ARG A 119 6.43 -13.68 36.27
N TRP A 120 5.83 -14.10 35.17
CA TRP A 120 5.29 -15.45 35.03
C TRP A 120 6.50 -16.41 34.90
N SER A 121 6.55 -17.54 35.61
CA SER A 121 7.61 -18.58 35.53
C SER A 121 6.97 -19.93 35.14
N GLU A 122 7.59 -21.02 34.65
CA GLU A 122 8.79 -21.27 33.81
C GLU A 122 8.44 -22.20 32.62
N ASN A 123 7.19 -22.68 32.47
CA ASN A 123 6.83 -23.68 31.43
C ASN A 123 5.75 -23.23 30.44
N VAL A 124 4.94 -22.21 30.76
CA VAL A 124 3.89 -21.69 29.85
C VAL A 124 4.40 -20.48 29.04
N ASN A 125 5.46 -19.82 29.51
CA ASN A 125 5.86 -18.50 29.02
C ASN A 125 6.68 -18.54 27.75
N ASP A 126 7.35 -19.66 27.43
CA ASP A 126 8.17 -19.76 26.23
C ASP A 126 7.33 -19.61 24.96
N HIS A 127 6.09 -20.12 24.96
CA HIS A 127 5.16 -19.95 23.85
C HIS A 127 4.68 -18.51 23.69
N ILE A 128 4.34 -17.82 24.79
CA ILE A 128 3.91 -16.41 24.78
C ILE A 128 5.08 -15.51 24.39
N LYS A 129 6.27 -15.77 24.94
CA LYS A 129 7.50 -15.05 24.62
C LYS A 129 7.84 -15.18 23.14
N ALA A 130 7.77 -16.39 22.58
CA ALA A 130 7.97 -16.61 21.15
C ALA A 130 6.94 -15.85 20.30
N LEU A 131 5.68 -15.76 20.73
CA LEU A 131 4.65 -14.99 20.04
C LEU A 131 4.96 -13.48 20.07
N VAL A 132 5.37 -12.95 21.23
CA VAL A 132 5.74 -11.54 21.40
C VAL A 132 6.99 -11.20 20.61
N ASP A 133 8.06 -11.99 20.71
CA ASP A 133 9.28 -11.79 19.92
C ASP A 133 8.98 -11.83 18.42
N HIS A 134 8.10 -12.73 18.00
CA HIS A 134 7.62 -12.77 16.63
C HIS A 134 6.89 -11.48 16.27
N ALA A 135 5.95 -11.01 17.11
CA ALA A 135 5.14 -9.81 16.88
C ALA A 135 5.97 -8.52 16.78
N PHE A 136 7.04 -8.40 17.56
CA PHE A 136 7.94 -7.23 17.54
C PHE A 136 9.09 -7.36 16.53
N ARG A 137 9.09 -8.42 15.71
CA ARG A 137 10.14 -8.61 14.70
C ARG A 137 10.10 -7.49 13.65
N VAL A 138 11.25 -6.88 13.41
CA VAL A 138 11.40 -5.91 12.33
C VAL A 138 11.43 -6.62 10.98
N ASN A 139 10.70 -6.07 10.01
CA ASN A 139 10.74 -6.52 8.63
C ASN A 139 12.05 -6.07 7.93
N LYS A 140 12.21 -6.46 6.66
CA LYS A 140 13.39 -6.10 5.86
C LYS A 140 13.59 -4.59 5.69
N GLN A 141 12.56 -3.78 5.95
CA GLN A 141 12.59 -2.33 5.90
C GLN A 141 12.82 -1.69 7.30
N GLY A 142 13.13 -2.49 8.32
CA GLY A 142 13.39 -2.02 9.68
C GLY A 142 12.13 -1.57 10.45
N ARG A 143 10.93 -2.01 10.03
CA ARG A 143 9.67 -1.62 10.67
C ARG A 143 8.96 -2.82 11.29
N ILE A 144 8.28 -2.59 12.40
CA ILE A 144 7.41 -3.57 13.07
C ILE A 144 6.06 -3.59 12.35
N ASP A 145 5.49 -4.78 12.16
CA ASP A 145 4.16 -4.94 11.57
C ASP A 145 3.06 -4.60 12.59
N VAL A 146 2.26 -3.58 12.28
CA VAL A 146 1.19 -3.09 13.16
C VAL A 146 0.12 -4.15 13.42
N ASN A 147 -0.26 -4.94 12.41
CA ASN A 147 -1.28 -5.98 12.59
C ASN A 147 -0.76 -7.11 13.47
N GLN A 148 0.52 -7.44 13.32
CA GLN A 148 1.16 -8.49 14.09
C GLN A 148 1.21 -8.16 15.58
N VAL A 149 1.60 -6.93 15.93
CA VAL A 149 1.56 -6.46 17.33
C VAL A 149 0.12 -6.35 17.84
N LEU A 150 -0.81 -5.83 17.03
CA LEU A 150 -2.21 -5.74 17.43
C LEU A 150 -2.86 -7.11 17.67
N SER A 151 -2.34 -8.18 17.07
CA SER A 151 -2.83 -9.54 17.31
C SER A 151 -2.62 -10.01 18.75
N LEU A 152 -1.66 -9.42 19.48
CA LEU A 152 -1.44 -9.73 20.91
C LEU A 152 -2.65 -9.39 21.77
N ARG A 153 -3.48 -8.41 21.36
CA ARG A 153 -4.73 -8.05 22.05
C ARG A 153 -5.82 -9.12 21.96
N GLN A 154 -5.64 -10.12 21.10
CA GLN A 154 -6.58 -11.24 20.98
C GLN A 154 -6.34 -12.31 22.06
N LEU A 155 -5.22 -12.23 22.79
CA LEU A 155 -4.96 -13.10 23.92
C LEU A 155 -5.82 -12.67 25.10
N ASP A 156 -6.58 -13.61 25.65
CA ASP A 156 -7.37 -13.43 26.87
C ASP A 156 -6.47 -13.55 28.10
N ILE A 157 -5.85 -12.45 28.49
CA ILE A 157 -4.92 -12.35 29.61
C ILE A 157 -5.45 -11.31 30.58
N ASP A 158 -5.83 -11.77 31.77
CA ASP A 158 -6.32 -10.93 32.86
C ASP A 158 -5.15 -10.48 33.75
N ASP A 159 -4.42 -9.46 33.30
CA ASP A 159 -3.30 -8.87 34.02
C ASP A 159 -3.22 -7.36 33.81
N ASP A 160 -3.19 -6.59 34.90
CA ASP A 160 -3.21 -5.12 34.85
C ASP A 160 -2.04 -4.53 34.03
N GLN A 161 -0.84 -5.12 34.15
CA GLN A 161 0.34 -4.64 33.44
C GLN A 161 0.29 -5.03 31.96
N TRP A 162 -0.30 -6.18 31.64
CA TRP A 162 -0.56 -6.58 30.26
C TRP A 162 -1.54 -5.60 29.59
N ASN A 163 -2.63 -5.26 30.29
CA ASN A 163 -3.63 -4.31 29.80
C ASN A 163 -3.02 -2.91 29.57
N GLU A 164 -2.20 -2.42 30.50
CA GLU A 164 -1.46 -1.17 30.32
C GLU A 164 -0.55 -1.20 29.08
N ALA A 165 0.09 -2.34 28.82
CA ALA A 165 0.92 -2.49 27.62
C ALA A 165 0.10 -2.52 26.33
N MET A 166 -1.11 -3.11 26.34
CA MET A 166 -2.03 -3.10 25.19
C MET A 166 -2.55 -1.70 24.90
N ASP A 167 -2.79 -0.89 25.93
CA ASP A 167 -3.16 0.52 25.78
C ASP A 167 -2.00 1.34 25.20
N ALA A 168 -0.78 1.13 25.70
CA ALA A 168 0.42 1.77 25.14
C ALA A 168 0.66 1.38 23.67
N ILE A 169 0.36 0.14 23.27
CA ILE A 169 0.37 -0.28 21.86
C ILE A 169 -0.64 0.55 21.06
N ALA A 170 -1.88 0.68 21.53
CA ALA A 170 -2.91 1.42 20.82
C ALA A 170 -2.54 2.91 20.65
N ASP A 171 -2.01 3.53 21.70
CA ASP A 171 -1.60 4.93 21.72
C ASP A 171 -0.33 5.21 20.90
N SER A 172 0.45 4.17 20.60
CA SER A 172 1.64 4.28 19.75
C SER A 172 1.32 4.29 18.26
N ILE A 173 0.08 4.00 17.85
CA ILE A 173 -0.30 3.91 16.43
C ILE A 173 -0.46 5.31 15.84
N GLN A 174 0.34 5.60 14.82
CA GLN A 174 0.27 6.83 14.03
C GLN A 174 -0.12 6.53 12.58
N VAL A 175 -1.05 7.32 12.05
CA VAL A 175 -1.38 7.30 10.61
C VAL A 175 -0.40 8.20 9.87
N THR A 176 0.47 7.61 9.05
CA THR A 176 1.52 8.33 8.31
C THR A 176 1.14 8.67 6.87
N GLY A 177 0.04 8.10 6.39
CA GLY A 177 -0.47 8.40 5.06
C GLY A 177 -1.73 7.61 4.74
N THR A 178 -2.36 7.95 3.62
CA THR A 178 -3.53 7.25 3.10
C THR A 178 -3.33 6.93 1.63
N SER A 179 -3.60 5.69 1.23
CA SER A 179 -3.68 5.29 -0.17
C SER A 179 -5.13 5.13 -0.59
N SER A 180 -5.50 5.70 -1.74
CA SER A 180 -6.79 5.46 -2.38
C SER A 180 -6.63 4.49 -3.56
N TYR A 181 -7.47 3.46 -3.58
CA TYR A 181 -7.47 2.37 -4.54
C TYR A 181 -8.82 2.34 -5.28
N LEU A 182 -8.77 2.22 -6.60
CA LEU A 182 -9.95 1.98 -7.44
C LEU A 182 -9.94 0.50 -7.84
N ARG A 183 -11.06 -0.19 -7.65
CA ARG A 183 -11.24 -1.56 -8.11
C ARG A 183 -12.52 -1.63 -8.93
N LEU A 184 -12.41 -2.24 -10.11
CA LEU A 184 -13.49 -2.40 -11.07
C LEU A 184 -13.78 -3.89 -11.19
N TYR A 185 -15.07 -4.22 -11.27
CA TYR A 185 -15.52 -5.60 -11.38
C TYR A 185 -16.64 -5.74 -12.39
N GLU A 186 -16.69 -6.90 -13.03
CA GLU A 186 -17.80 -7.36 -13.87
C GLU A 186 -18.39 -8.64 -13.29
N ARG A 187 -19.72 -8.75 -13.35
CA ARG A 187 -20.47 -9.92 -12.92
C ARG A 187 -20.36 -11.04 -13.96
N ASN A 188 -19.99 -12.21 -13.49
CA ASN A 188 -19.94 -13.45 -14.27
C ASN A 188 -21.33 -14.11 -14.33
N SER A 189 -21.46 -15.16 -15.15
CA SER A 189 -22.70 -15.95 -15.27
C SER A 189 -23.08 -16.73 -14.00
N ASP A 190 -22.13 -16.95 -13.09
CA ASP A 190 -22.34 -17.59 -11.78
C ASP A 190 -22.64 -16.57 -10.66
N ASP A 191 -22.98 -15.33 -11.03
CA ASP A 191 -23.22 -14.19 -10.14
C ASP A 191 -22.02 -13.71 -9.32
N SER A 192 -20.85 -14.32 -9.49
CA SER A 192 -19.61 -13.84 -8.88
C SER A 192 -19.10 -12.58 -9.60
N TYR A 193 -18.33 -11.75 -8.90
CA TYR A 193 -17.69 -10.57 -9.49
C TYR A 193 -16.21 -10.84 -9.75
N ARG A 194 -15.82 -10.80 -11.03
CA ARG A 194 -14.41 -10.85 -11.42
C ARG A 194 -13.85 -9.44 -11.51
N GLN A 195 -12.68 -9.24 -10.93
CA GLN A 195 -11.98 -7.96 -11.03
C GLN A 195 -11.50 -7.76 -12.48
N ILE A 196 -11.69 -6.54 -13.00
CA ILE A 196 -11.09 -6.08 -14.26
C ILE A 196 -9.68 -5.57 -13.93
N PRO A 197 -8.60 -6.31 -14.28
CA PRO A 197 -7.24 -5.89 -13.97
C PRO A 197 -6.81 -4.74 -14.90
N LEU A 198 -6.14 -3.75 -14.32
CA LEU A 198 -5.40 -2.70 -15.07
C LEU A 198 -3.89 -2.84 -14.87
N ASP A 199 -3.47 -3.88 -14.15
CA ASP A 199 -2.07 -4.27 -13.98
C ASP A 199 -1.64 -5.10 -15.19
N ILE A 200 -0.65 -4.62 -15.94
CA ILE A 200 -0.15 -5.27 -17.16
C ILE A 200 0.29 -6.72 -16.93
N ALA A 201 0.75 -7.07 -15.72
CA ALA A 201 1.14 -8.43 -15.38
C ALA A 201 -0.04 -9.40 -15.22
N LYS A 202 -1.28 -8.89 -15.22
CA LYS A 202 -2.52 -9.65 -15.01
C LYS A 202 -3.51 -9.56 -16.18
N LEU A 203 -3.13 -8.89 -17.27
CA LEU A 203 -3.95 -8.78 -18.50
C LEU A 203 -4.01 -10.11 -19.25
#